data_AF-A0A166C420-F1
#
_entry.id   AF-A0A166C420-F1
#
_cell.length_a   1.000
_cell.length_b   1.000
_cell.length_c   1.000
_cell.angle_alpha   90.00
_cell.angle_beta   90.00
_cell.angle_gamma   90.00
#
_symmetry.space_group_name_H-M   'P 1'
#
loop_
_entity.id
_entity.type
_entity.pdbx_description
1 polymer ?
#
loop_
_entity_poly.entity_id
_entity_poly.type
_entity_poly.pdbx_seq_one_letter_code
_entity_poly.pdbx_strand_id
1 'polypeptide(L)'
;MNKRITIIASIVIIIAIIGGLTVVFSDDAVINVKLDGVNVSTEVLSIPFNGKDNSKLEQELHIFIYKQVNNISTNATTIEEDIKKISEKYGYTDIDVNLHSQFGDNTLPMIVLVDGTSMVPTLKDGEKIIIEKDKNVKPGDIVVANDNQYGLIIKRVNKTKGNQIYLVSDNKKIETVIENGVIYEVSGIKTWVNKSQIVGIAKQFNV
;
A
#
# COMPACT_ATOMS: atom_id res chain seq x y z
N MET A 1 6.69 73.49 -1.85
CA MET A 1 6.75 72.46 -0.79
C MET A 1 6.62 71.08 -1.45
N ASN A 2 7.48 70.12 -1.08
CA ASN A 2 7.54 68.67 -1.38
C ASN A 2 6.32 67.97 -2.03
N LYS A 3 6.41 66.83 -2.77
CA LYS A 3 7.51 66.01 -3.39
C LYS A 3 6.82 64.94 -4.28
N ARG A 4 7.43 64.59 -5.43
CA ARG A 4 7.52 63.24 -6.07
C ARG A 4 6.26 62.37 -6.36
N ILE A 5 6.12 61.96 -7.64
CA ILE A 5 5.90 60.57 -8.16
C ILE A 5 4.63 59.83 -7.62
N THR A 6 3.71 59.29 -8.45
CA THR A 6 3.86 57.97 -9.11
C THR A 6 2.80 57.75 -10.21
N ILE A 7 3.16 56.97 -11.23
CA ILE A 7 2.30 56.44 -12.31
C ILE A 7 1.39 55.32 -11.76
N ILE A 8 0.13 55.25 -12.20
CA ILE A 8 -0.65 54.00 -12.17
C ILE A 8 -1.13 53.72 -13.60
N ALA A 9 -0.78 52.53 -14.09
CA ALA A 9 -1.01 52.10 -15.47
C ALA A 9 -2.45 51.58 -15.69
N SER A 10 -2.86 51.55 -16.95
CA SER A 10 -4.21 51.19 -17.39
C SER A 10 -4.30 49.74 -17.90
N ILE A 11 -5.53 49.19 -17.92
CA ILE A 11 -5.97 47.96 -18.64
C ILE A 11 -5.48 46.67 -17.95
N VAL A 12 -6.34 45.87 -17.30
CA VAL A 12 -7.20 44.75 -17.80
C VAL A 12 -8.14 44.37 -16.63
N ILE A 13 -9.44 44.01 -16.74
CA ILE A 13 -10.38 43.76 -17.85
C ILE A 13 -11.81 44.25 -17.49
N ILE A 14 -12.79 44.13 -18.40
CA ILE A 14 -14.24 44.19 -18.12
C ILE A 14 -14.92 43.00 -18.82
N ILE A 15 -15.70 42.20 -18.06
CA ILE A 15 -16.73 41.17 -18.39
C ILE A 15 -16.95 40.43 -17.04
N ALA A 16 -18.13 40.19 -16.45
CA ALA A 16 -19.53 40.55 -16.72
C ALA A 16 -20.21 40.86 -15.35
N ILE A 17 -21.04 41.90 -15.23
CA ILE A 17 -22.53 41.84 -15.29
C ILE A 17 -23.17 40.77 -14.40
N ILE A 18 -23.74 41.25 -13.29
CA ILE A 18 -24.88 40.75 -12.50
C ILE A 18 -25.45 39.38 -12.93
N GLY A 19 -25.12 38.35 -12.16
CA GLY A 19 -25.67 37.01 -12.34
C GLY A 19 -25.14 36.01 -11.31
N GLY A 20 -25.33 36.30 -10.02
CA GLY A 20 -24.94 35.41 -8.91
C GLY A 20 -23.43 35.13 -8.83
N LEU A 21 -22.71 35.86 -7.98
CA LEU A 21 -21.37 35.48 -7.55
C LEU A 21 -21.44 34.24 -6.63
N THR A 22 -21.74 33.08 -7.22
CA THR A 22 -21.18 31.83 -6.72
C THR A 22 -19.69 31.92 -6.99
N VAL A 23 -18.92 32.34 -5.98
CA VAL A 23 -17.50 32.04 -5.97
C VAL A 23 -17.43 30.53 -6.06
N VAL A 24 -16.97 30.00 -7.20
CA VAL A 24 -16.67 28.59 -7.35
C VAL A 24 -15.39 28.36 -6.58
N PHE A 25 -15.57 28.20 -5.28
CA PHE A 25 -14.59 27.64 -4.38
C PHE A 25 -14.33 26.21 -4.86
N SER A 26 -13.18 25.96 -5.47
CA SER A 26 -12.79 24.61 -5.91
C SER A 26 -12.54 23.77 -4.66
N ASP A 27 -13.36 22.74 -4.46
CA ASP A 27 -13.16 21.76 -3.39
C ASP A 27 -12.24 20.61 -3.83
N ASP A 28 -11.41 20.90 -4.82
CA ASP A 28 -10.50 20.02 -5.52
C ASP A 28 -9.19 19.81 -4.71
N ALA A 29 -8.72 18.57 -4.63
CA ALA A 29 -7.39 18.23 -4.12
C ALA A 29 -6.74 17.09 -4.90
N VAL A 30 -5.42 17.19 -5.07
CA VAL A 30 -4.56 16.09 -5.49
C VAL A 30 -3.76 15.62 -4.29
N ILE A 31 -3.89 14.33 -3.96
CA ILE A 31 -3.23 13.72 -2.81
C ILE A 31 -2.16 12.76 -3.32
N ASN A 32 -0.90 13.15 -3.14
CA ASN A 32 0.25 12.34 -3.53
C ASN A 32 0.67 11.47 -2.35
N VAL A 33 0.71 10.15 -2.55
CA VAL A 33 1.16 9.18 -1.55
C VAL A 33 2.35 8.41 -2.12
N LYS A 34 3.49 8.45 -1.40
CA LYS A 34 4.70 7.69 -1.78
C LYS A 34 5.04 6.68 -0.70
N LEU A 35 5.30 5.44 -1.12
CA LEU A 35 5.56 4.29 -0.25
C LEU A 35 6.84 3.56 -0.69
N ASP A 36 7.59 3.04 0.27
CA ASP A 36 8.69 2.09 0.01
C ASP A 36 8.57 0.77 0.82
N GLY A 37 7.45 0.58 1.53
CA GLY A 37 7.22 -0.57 2.41
C GLY A 37 7.70 -0.38 3.85
N VAL A 38 8.46 0.69 4.13
CA VAL A 38 8.93 1.09 5.47
C VAL A 38 8.43 2.51 5.81
N ASN A 39 8.57 3.43 4.85
CA ASN A 39 8.23 4.84 4.94
C ASN A 39 6.94 5.17 4.19
N VAL A 40 6.27 6.22 4.65
CA VAL A 40 5.09 6.82 4.03
C VAL A 40 5.34 8.32 3.89
N SER A 41 5.15 8.86 2.71
CA SER A 41 5.06 10.31 2.49
C SER A 41 3.68 10.67 1.93
N THR A 42 3.14 11.80 2.37
CA THR A 42 1.83 12.30 1.94
C THR A 42 1.92 13.80 1.75
N GLU A 43 1.36 14.29 0.64
CA GLU A 43 1.34 15.70 0.24
C GLU A 43 -0.05 16.01 -0.31
N VAL A 44 -0.67 17.11 0.14
CA VAL A 44 -2.00 17.56 -0.31
C VAL A 44 -1.85 18.86 -1.09
N LEU A 45 -1.96 18.76 -2.41
CA LEU A 45 -1.98 19.89 -3.32
C LEU A 45 -3.43 20.33 -3.55
N SER A 46 -3.78 21.53 -3.08
CA SER A 46 -5.10 22.12 -3.31
C SER A 46 -5.01 23.62 -3.54
N ILE A 47 -6.03 24.21 -4.17
CA ILE A 47 -6.06 25.65 -4.40
C ILE A 47 -6.34 26.38 -3.07
N PRO A 48 -5.53 27.38 -2.66
CA PRO A 48 -5.53 27.90 -1.28
C PRO A 48 -6.69 28.84 -0.91
N PHE A 49 -7.77 28.90 -1.70
CA PHE A 49 -8.82 29.92 -1.54
C PHE A 49 -9.82 29.65 -0.40
N ASN A 50 -9.83 28.47 0.21
CA ASN A 50 -10.83 28.08 1.23
C ASN A 50 -10.35 28.06 2.69
N GLY A 51 -9.07 28.33 2.96
CA GLY A 51 -8.54 28.27 4.35
C GLY A 51 -8.61 26.88 5.00
N LYS A 52 -8.65 25.81 4.19
CA LYS A 52 -8.62 24.41 4.65
C LYS A 52 -7.27 24.08 5.29
N ASP A 53 -7.28 23.16 6.25
CA ASP A 53 -6.10 22.76 7.00
C ASP A 53 -5.41 21.55 6.35
N ASN A 54 -4.67 21.80 5.26
CA ASN A 54 -3.91 20.78 4.54
C ASN A 54 -2.93 20.05 5.46
N SER A 55 -2.27 20.77 6.39
CA SER A 55 -1.24 20.17 7.25
C SER A 55 -1.82 19.15 8.22
N LYS A 56 -3.02 19.41 8.76
CA LYS A 56 -3.72 18.45 9.61
C LYS A 56 -4.28 17.26 8.81
N LEU A 57 -4.76 17.50 7.59
CA LEU A 57 -5.17 16.43 6.68
C LEU A 57 -3.97 15.52 6.34
N GLU A 58 -2.82 16.08 5.96
CA GLU A 58 -1.58 15.34 5.68
C GLU A 58 -1.15 14.47 6.87
N GLN A 59 -1.24 14.98 8.11
CA GLN A 59 -0.94 14.22 9.31
C GLN A 59 -1.94 13.07 9.56
N GLU A 60 -3.25 13.30 9.39
CA GLU A 60 -4.26 12.25 9.54
C GLU A 60 -4.09 11.16 8.48
N LEU A 61 -3.87 11.55 7.22
CA LEU A 61 -3.63 10.64 6.10
C LEU A 61 -2.33 9.84 6.28
N HIS A 62 -1.22 10.47 6.67
CA HIS A 62 0.05 9.78 6.92
C HIS A 62 -0.12 8.69 8.00
N ILE A 63 -0.76 9.02 9.13
CA ILE A 63 -1.03 8.06 10.22
C ILE A 63 -1.98 6.95 9.77
N PHE A 64 -3.00 7.27 8.97
CA PHE A 64 -3.94 6.29 8.40
C PHE A 64 -3.22 5.32 7.46
N ILE A 65 -2.51 5.84 6.45
CA ILE A 65 -1.80 5.06 5.43
C ILE A 65 -0.74 4.17 6.10
N TYR A 66 0.04 4.69 7.05
CA TYR A 66 1.04 3.91 7.80
C TYR A 66 0.44 2.70 8.54
N LYS A 67 -0.80 2.82 9.05
CA LYS A 67 -1.53 1.68 9.64
C LYS A 67 -2.03 0.71 8.57
N GLN A 68 -2.56 1.22 7.45
CA GLN A 68 -3.14 0.38 6.39
C GLN A 68 -2.12 -0.39 5.55
N VAL A 69 -0.91 0.15 5.31
CA VAL A 69 0.16 -0.57 4.61
C VAL A 69 0.57 -1.84 5.37
N ASN A 70 0.45 -1.83 6.71
CA ASN A 70 0.73 -2.98 7.57
C ASN A 70 -0.48 -3.93 7.78
N ASN A 71 -1.69 -3.56 7.33
CA ASN A 71 -2.87 -4.41 7.44
C ASN A 71 -2.96 -5.41 6.28
N ILE A 72 -2.94 -6.72 6.57
CA ILE A 72 -2.94 -7.79 5.56
C ILE A 72 -4.21 -7.87 4.70
N SER A 73 -5.34 -7.32 5.16
CA SER A 73 -6.61 -7.35 4.39
C SER A 73 -6.76 -6.18 3.41
N THR A 74 -5.94 -5.14 3.53
CA THR A 74 -6.08 -3.91 2.76
C THR A 74 -5.37 -3.97 1.41
N ASN A 75 -5.91 -3.26 0.42
CA ASN A 75 -5.39 -3.10 -0.94
C ASN A 75 -5.40 -1.61 -1.36
N ALA A 76 -4.82 -1.27 -2.52
CA ALA A 76 -4.73 0.09 -3.05
C ALA A 76 -6.10 0.78 -3.16
N THR A 77 -7.07 0.16 -3.83
CA THR A 77 -8.43 0.71 -4.03
C THR A 77 -9.13 1.05 -2.71
N THR A 78 -9.05 0.17 -1.70
CA THR A 78 -9.63 0.46 -0.37
C THR A 78 -8.93 1.63 0.33
N ILE A 79 -7.61 1.79 0.15
CA ILE A 79 -6.88 2.96 0.67
C ILE A 79 -7.28 4.24 -0.07
N GLU A 80 -7.38 4.21 -1.40
CA GLU A 80 -7.84 5.36 -2.19
C GLU A 80 -9.25 5.81 -1.78
N GLU A 81 -10.19 4.89 -1.63
CA GLU A 81 -11.55 5.18 -1.15
C GLU A 81 -11.55 5.82 0.24
N ASP A 82 -10.75 5.31 1.18
CA ASP A 82 -10.70 5.83 2.55
C ASP A 82 -9.92 7.15 2.65
N ILE A 83 -8.90 7.38 1.82
CA ILE A 83 -8.24 8.68 1.65
C ILE A 83 -9.27 9.73 1.22
N LYS A 84 -10.16 9.40 0.27
CA LYS A 84 -11.24 10.28 -0.17
C LYS A 84 -12.21 10.60 0.98
N LYS A 85 -12.72 9.58 1.67
CA LYS A 85 -13.61 9.73 2.85
C LYS A 85 -12.98 10.52 4.01
N ILE A 86 -11.65 10.47 4.19
CA ILE A 86 -10.95 11.31 5.17
C ILE A 86 -10.93 12.75 4.70
N SER A 87 -10.57 12.99 3.43
CA SER A 87 -10.43 14.32 2.84
C SER A 87 -11.76 15.07 2.72
N GLU A 88 -12.88 14.35 2.52
CA GLU A 88 -14.24 14.88 2.61
C GLU A 88 -14.54 15.57 3.94
N LYS A 89 -13.98 15.08 5.07
CA LYS A 89 -14.15 15.71 6.39
C LYS A 89 -13.44 17.06 6.50
N TYR A 90 -12.45 17.30 5.64
CA TYR A 90 -11.72 18.57 5.50
C TYR A 90 -12.32 19.45 4.40
N GLY A 91 -13.48 19.06 3.84
CA GLY A 91 -14.25 19.81 2.86
C GLY A 91 -13.77 19.65 1.42
N TYR A 92 -12.99 18.62 1.09
CA TYR A 92 -12.67 18.30 -0.31
C TYR A 92 -13.74 17.39 -0.91
N THR A 93 -14.15 17.64 -2.16
CA THR A 93 -15.24 16.87 -2.81
C THR A 93 -14.86 16.33 -4.18
N ASP A 94 -13.87 16.92 -4.85
CA ASP A 94 -13.20 16.32 -6.02
C ASP A 94 -11.76 15.98 -5.63
N ILE A 95 -11.45 14.70 -5.59
CA ILE A 95 -10.21 14.20 -4.97
C ILE A 95 -9.55 13.19 -5.91
N ASP A 96 -8.41 13.60 -6.46
CA ASP A 96 -7.48 12.72 -7.16
C ASP A 96 -6.45 12.16 -6.17
N VAL A 97 -6.13 10.87 -6.30
CA VAL A 97 -5.24 10.16 -5.37
C VAL A 97 -4.17 9.45 -6.18
N ASN A 98 -2.94 9.96 -6.08
CA ASN A 98 -1.78 9.41 -6.76
C ASN A 98 -1.00 8.52 -5.78
N LEU A 99 -1.32 7.23 -5.76
CA LEU A 99 -0.62 6.23 -4.96
C LEU A 99 0.57 5.64 -5.74
N HIS A 100 1.79 5.85 -5.24
CA HIS A 100 3.00 5.36 -5.90
C HIS A 100 3.90 4.59 -4.93
N SER A 101 4.49 3.49 -5.40
CA SER A 101 5.57 2.79 -4.67
C SER A 101 6.74 2.42 -5.58
N GLN A 102 7.80 1.83 -5.01
CA GLN A 102 8.93 1.33 -5.80
C GLN A 102 8.54 0.25 -6.84
N PHE A 103 7.33 -0.31 -6.76
CA PHE A 103 6.80 -1.29 -7.72
C PHE A 103 5.88 -0.67 -8.78
N GLY A 104 5.61 0.64 -8.72
CA GLY A 104 4.79 1.39 -9.67
C GLY A 104 3.55 2.03 -9.06
N ASP A 105 2.68 2.57 -9.92
CA ASP A 105 1.44 3.25 -9.52
C ASP A 105 0.39 2.25 -9.04
N ASN A 106 -0.41 2.66 -8.05
CA ASN A 106 -1.48 1.89 -7.40
C ASN A 106 -1.01 0.54 -6.83
N THR A 107 0.28 0.45 -6.45
CA THR A 107 0.87 -0.72 -5.80
C THR A 107 1.08 -0.47 -4.30
N LEU A 108 0.91 -1.51 -3.47
CA LEU A 108 0.99 -1.39 -2.02
C LEU A 108 2.10 -2.30 -1.45
N PRO A 109 3.29 -1.75 -1.11
CA PRO A 109 4.37 -2.50 -0.49
C PRO A 109 4.08 -2.73 1.01
N MET A 110 4.59 -3.84 1.54
CA MET A 110 4.55 -4.16 2.97
C MET A 110 5.83 -4.92 3.36
N ILE A 111 6.50 -4.48 4.43
CA ILE A 111 7.63 -5.22 4.99
C ILE A 111 7.15 -6.44 5.80
N VAL A 112 7.85 -7.57 5.65
CA VAL A 112 7.56 -8.83 6.35
C VAL A 112 8.85 -9.40 6.90
N LEU A 113 8.82 -9.85 8.16
CA LEU A 113 9.89 -10.62 8.78
C LEU A 113 9.66 -12.11 8.51
N VAL A 114 10.70 -12.81 8.06
CA VAL A 114 10.69 -14.26 7.87
C VAL A 114 10.94 -14.94 9.21
N ASP A 115 10.00 -15.81 9.60
CA ASP A 115 10.10 -16.65 10.80
C ASP A 115 10.26 -18.12 10.37
N GLY A 116 11.32 -18.75 10.85
CA GLY A 116 11.61 -20.16 10.68
C GLY A 116 12.29 -20.54 9.35
N THR A 117 12.71 -21.80 9.27
CA THR A 117 13.63 -22.30 8.24
C THR A 117 12.95 -22.89 6.99
N SER A 118 11.63 -22.78 6.86
CA SER A 118 10.86 -23.46 5.80
C SER A 118 11.20 -22.99 4.37
N MET A 119 11.82 -21.82 4.23
CA MET A 119 12.21 -21.23 2.94
C MET A 119 13.72 -21.24 2.68
N VAL A 120 14.50 -21.85 3.57
CA VAL A 120 15.95 -22.06 3.38
C VAL A 120 16.18 -22.98 2.15
N PRO A 121 17.15 -22.68 1.27
CA PRO A 121 18.18 -21.65 1.36
C PRO A 121 17.78 -20.28 0.81
N THR A 122 16.58 -20.13 0.23
CA THR A 122 16.19 -18.89 -0.45
C THR A 122 15.93 -17.74 0.51
N LEU A 123 15.23 -17.99 1.61
CA LEU A 123 15.03 -17.02 2.69
C LEU A 123 15.54 -17.59 4.00
N LYS A 124 16.14 -16.74 4.83
CA LYS A 124 16.64 -17.11 6.15
C LYS A 124 15.69 -16.67 7.25
N ASP A 125 15.74 -17.39 8.37
CA ASP A 125 15.12 -16.94 9.61
C ASP A 125 15.65 -15.55 10.02
N GLY A 126 14.75 -14.65 10.42
CA GLY A 126 15.06 -13.25 10.74
C GLY A 126 15.32 -12.33 9.54
N GLU A 127 15.27 -12.84 8.30
CA GLU A 127 15.40 -11.99 7.10
C GLU A 127 14.16 -11.10 6.93
N LYS A 128 14.34 -9.83 6.54
CA LYS A 128 13.24 -8.97 6.13
C LYS A 128 13.12 -8.93 4.61
N ILE A 129 11.90 -8.98 4.13
CA ILE A 129 11.53 -8.86 2.73
C ILE A 129 10.46 -7.79 2.56
N ILE A 130 10.30 -7.28 1.33
CA ILE A 130 9.13 -6.47 0.98
C ILE A 130 8.26 -7.28 0.01
N ILE A 131 6.99 -7.39 0.35
CA ILE A 131 5.94 -7.92 -0.53
C ILE A 131 5.15 -6.77 -1.17
N GLU A 132 4.70 -6.97 -2.40
CA GLU A 132 3.63 -6.18 -3.01
C GLU A 132 2.29 -6.89 -2.76
N LYS A 133 1.24 -6.20 -2.30
CA LYS A 133 -0.08 -6.80 -2.05
C LYS A 133 -0.91 -7.05 -3.33
N ASP A 134 -0.26 -7.60 -4.35
CA ASP A 134 -0.90 -8.10 -5.57
C ASP A 134 -1.39 -9.56 -5.38
N LYS A 135 -2.42 -9.95 -6.15
CA LYS A 135 -2.94 -11.32 -6.23
C LYS A 135 -2.54 -12.03 -7.53
N ASN A 136 -1.87 -11.39 -8.49
CA ASN A 136 -1.52 -11.97 -9.80
C ASN A 136 -0.31 -12.92 -9.77
N VAL A 137 -0.40 -13.89 -8.87
CA VAL A 137 0.60 -14.95 -8.61
C VAL A 137 0.83 -15.87 -9.81
N LYS A 138 2.08 -16.29 -9.97
CA LYS A 138 2.57 -17.20 -11.02
C LYS A 138 3.43 -18.31 -10.39
N PRO A 139 3.53 -19.50 -11.03
CA PRO A 139 4.49 -20.51 -10.61
C PRO A 139 5.92 -19.96 -10.56
N GLY A 140 6.62 -20.23 -9.46
CA GLY A 140 7.95 -19.68 -9.16
C GLY A 140 7.93 -18.55 -8.12
N ASP A 141 6.85 -17.77 -8.04
CA ASP A 141 6.72 -16.65 -7.08
C ASP A 141 6.86 -17.13 -5.63
N ILE A 142 7.42 -16.28 -4.78
CA ILE A 142 7.33 -16.44 -3.32
C ILE A 142 6.21 -15.53 -2.83
N VAL A 143 5.30 -16.08 -2.05
CA VAL A 143 4.08 -15.39 -1.59
C VAL A 143 3.90 -15.54 -0.09
N VAL A 144 3.32 -14.52 0.51
CA VAL A 144 2.75 -14.59 1.86
C VAL A 144 1.26 -14.90 1.71
N ALA A 145 0.77 -15.89 2.45
CA ALA A 145 -0.62 -16.32 2.45
C ALA A 145 -1.15 -16.48 3.88
N ASN A 146 -2.41 -16.15 4.09
CA ASN A 146 -3.13 -16.39 5.34
C ASN A 146 -3.88 -17.74 5.26
N ASP A 147 -3.17 -18.82 5.59
CA ASP A 147 -3.68 -20.19 5.59
C ASP A 147 -4.53 -20.46 6.85
N ASN A 148 -5.64 -21.19 6.70
CA ASN A 148 -6.59 -21.41 7.80
C ASN A 148 -6.07 -22.34 8.89
N GLN A 149 -5.08 -23.19 8.59
CA GLN A 149 -4.45 -24.13 9.51
C GLN A 149 -3.14 -23.57 10.08
N TYR A 150 -2.35 -22.89 9.25
CA TYR A 150 -0.99 -22.45 9.60
C TYR A 150 -0.86 -20.94 9.85
N GLY A 151 -1.92 -20.15 9.66
CA GLY A 151 -1.87 -18.69 9.76
C GLY A 151 -1.06 -18.06 8.62
N LEU A 152 -0.33 -16.99 8.93
CA LEU A 152 0.55 -16.33 7.95
C LEU A 152 1.75 -17.21 7.63
N ILE A 153 1.79 -17.72 6.40
CA ILE A 153 2.89 -18.53 5.88
C ILE A 153 3.54 -17.86 4.66
N ILE A 154 4.87 -17.92 4.59
CA ILE A 154 5.63 -17.63 3.37
C ILE A 154 6.03 -18.92 2.66
N LYS A 155 5.69 -19.06 1.38
CA LYS A 155 5.92 -20.27 0.58
C LYS A 155 6.15 -19.95 -0.90
N ARG A 156 6.72 -20.89 -1.66
CA ARG A 156 6.83 -20.78 -3.12
C ARG A 156 5.58 -21.34 -3.80
N VAL A 157 5.07 -20.63 -4.80
CA VAL A 157 4.02 -21.10 -5.70
C VAL A 157 4.60 -22.17 -6.63
N ASN A 158 4.13 -23.40 -6.51
CA ASN A 158 4.54 -24.49 -7.38
C ASN A 158 3.63 -24.63 -8.61
N LYS A 159 2.32 -24.41 -8.45
CA LYS A 159 1.32 -24.46 -9.53
C LYS A 159 0.06 -23.70 -9.15
N THR A 160 -0.70 -23.29 -10.17
CA THR A 160 -1.99 -22.61 -10.04
C THR A 160 -3.07 -23.40 -10.77
N LYS A 161 -4.29 -23.46 -10.23
CA LYS A 161 -5.45 -24.12 -10.84
C LYS A 161 -6.71 -23.30 -10.55
N GLY A 162 -7.07 -22.41 -11.46
CA GLY A 162 -8.13 -21.41 -11.23
C GLY A 162 -7.79 -20.56 -10.00
N ASN A 163 -8.73 -20.45 -9.06
CA ASN A 163 -8.53 -19.73 -7.79
C ASN A 163 -7.78 -20.53 -6.71
N GLN A 164 -7.18 -21.68 -7.03
CA GLN A 164 -6.41 -22.49 -6.08
C GLN A 164 -4.91 -22.40 -6.40
N ILE A 165 -4.11 -22.09 -5.38
CA ILE A 165 -2.65 -21.87 -5.47
C ILE A 165 -1.97 -22.95 -4.63
N TYR A 166 -1.12 -23.77 -5.24
CA TYR A 166 -0.37 -24.81 -4.53
C TYR A 166 0.96 -24.25 -4.06
N LEU A 167 1.14 -24.24 -2.74
CA LEU A 167 2.28 -23.68 -2.04
C LEU A 167 3.18 -24.80 -1.52
N VAL A 168 4.49 -24.63 -1.68
CA VAL A 168 5.51 -25.56 -1.19
C VAL A 168 6.61 -24.82 -0.44
N SER A 169 7.18 -25.48 0.57
CA SER A 169 8.40 -25.05 1.25
C SER A 169 9.60 -25.24 0.32
N ASP A 170 10.54 -24.28 0.30
CA ASP A 170 11.79 -24.44 -0.45
C ASP A 170 12.79 -25.35 0.28
N ASN A 171 12.74 -25.36 1.62
CA ASN A 171 13.50 -26.31 2.41
C ASN A 171 13.02 -27.74 2.14
N LYS A 172 13.91 -28.56 1.58
CA LYS A 172 13.65 -29.98 1.23
C LYS A 172 14.18 -30.95 2.28
N LYS A 173 14.71 -30.47 3.41
CA LYS A 173 15.14 -31.33 4.50
C LYS A 173 13.96 -32.14 5.01
N ILE A 174 14.20 -33.43 5.23
CA ILE A 174 13.29 -34.34 5.94
C ILE A 174 13.98 -34.63 7.27
N GLU A 175 13.25 -34.51 8.37
CA GLU A 175 13.75 -34.77 9.71
C GLU A 175 13.02 -35.98 10.28
N THR A 176 13.78 -36.95 10.78
CA THR A 176 13.25 -38.14 11.43
C THR A 176 13.08 -37.86 12.91
N VAL A 177 11.84 -37.90 13.40
CA VAL A 177 11.49 -37.67 14.81
C VAL A 177 10.97 -38.99 15.39
N ILE A 178 11.37 -39.31 16.62
CA ILE A 178 10.87 -40.49 17.34
C ILE A 178 10.02 -40.03 18.52
N GLU A 179 8.72 -40.24 18.44
CA GLU A 179 7.77 -39.94 19.52
C GLU A 179 7.08 -41.23 19.95
N ASN A 180 7.10 -41.52 21.26
CA ASN A 180 6.49 -42.72 21.85
C ASN A 180 6.91 -44.06 21.18
N GLY A 181 8.13 -44.12 20.63
CA GLY A 181 8.65 -45.28 19.91
C GLY A 181 8.21 -45.41 18.45
N VAL A 182 7.39 -44.48 17.94
CA VAL A 182 6.99 -44.39 16.53
C VAL A 182 7.90 -43.41 15.80
N ILE A 183 8.31 -43.79 14.58
CA ILE A 183 9.16 -42.97 13.71
C ILE A 183 8.27 -42.13 12.79
N TYR A 184 8.48 -40.82 12.80
CA TYR A 184 7.80 -39.83 11.96
C TYR A 184 8.80 -39.13 11.03
N GLU A 185 8.39 -38.85 9.80
CA GLU A 185 9.13 -37.98 8.89
C GLU A 185 8.47 -36.60 8.84
N VAL A 186 9.15 -35.59 9.38
CA VAL A 186 8.73 -34.19 9.30
C VAL A 186 9.35 -33.57 8.05
N SER A 187 8.53 -32.93 7.22
CA SER A 187 8.97 -32.25 6.01
C SER A 187 8.25 -30.92 5.83
N GLY A 188 8.85 -30.01 5.05
CA GLY A 188 8.31 -28.68 4.83
C GLY A 188 6.89 -28.70 4.24
N ILE A 189 5.99 -27.87 4.80
CA ILE A 189 4.58 -27.73 4.42
C ILE A 189 4.39 -27.66 2.91
N LYS A 190 3.37 -28.40 2.44
CA LYS A 190 2.81 -28.37 1.09
C LYS A 190 1.29 -28.24 1.22
N THR A 191 0.69 -27.15 0.76
CA THR A 191 -0.74 -26.84 0.96
C THR A 191 -1.38 -26.22 -0.28
N TRP A 192 -2.70 -26.26 -0.37
CA TRP A 192 -3.47 -25.46 -1.32
C TRP A 192 -4.17 -24.34 -0.58
N VAL A 193 -4.04 -23.10 -1.08
CA VAL A 193 -4.78 -21.94 -0.59
C VAL A 193 -5.63 -21.33 -1.70
N ASN A 194 -6.70 -20.64 -1.33
CA ASN A 194 -7.44 -19.81 -2.28
C ASN A 194 -6.59 -18.58 -2.68
N LYS A 195 -6.73 -18.09 -3.91
CA LYS A 195 -6.16 -16.82 -4.39
C LYS A 195 -6.54 -15.64 -3.47
N SER A 196 -7.72 -15.67 -2.84
CA SER A 196 -8.15 -14.66 -1.84
C SER A 196 -7.34 -14.68 -0.54
N GLN A 197 -6.68 -15.79 -0.20
CA GLN A 197 -5.84 -15.93 0.99
C GLN A 197 -4.41 -15.45 0.77
N ILE A 198 -3.98 -15.22 -0.49
CA ILE A 198 -2.71 -14.58 -0.77
C ILE A 198 -2.75 -13.15 -0.23
N VAL A 199 -1.78 -12.79 0.62
CA VAL A 199 -1.59 -11.42 1.11
C VAL A 199 -0.87 -10.61 0.04
N GLY A 200 0.29 -11.11 -0.43
CA GLY A 200 1.09 -10.47 -1.46
C GLY A 200 2.26 -11.33 -1.95
N ILE A 201 2.99 -10.80 -2.92
CA ILE A 201 4.11 -11.43 -3.64
C ILE A 201 5.41 -10.78 -3.21
N ALA A 202 6.43 -11.55 -2.81
CA ALA A 202 7.75 -11.04 -2.47
C ALA A 202 8.44 -10.46 -3.71
N LYS A 203 8.93 -9.22 -3.59
CA LYS A 203 9.59 -8.48 -4.68
C LYS A 203 11.04 -8.10 -4.35
N GLN A 204 11.32 -7.83 -3.07
CA GLN A 204 12.65 -7.44 -2.60
C GLN A 204 13.03 -8.27 -1.37
N PHE A 205 14.30 -8.66 -1.31
CA PHE A 205 14.87 -9.60 -0.34
C PHE A 205 16.04 -8.94 0.38
N ASN A 206 16.36 -9.37 1.61
CA ASN A 206 17.45 -8.83 2.45
C ASN A 206 17.37 -7.30 2.65
N VAL A 207 16.28 -6.82 3.25
CA VAL A 207 15.98 -5.38 3.51
C VAL A 207 16.40 -4.92 4.90
#